data_AF-A0A9D7LQ33-F1
#
_entry.id   AF-A0A9D7LQ33-F1
#
_cell.length_a   1.000
_cell.length_b   1.000
_cell.length_c   1.000
_cell.angle_alpha   90.00
_cell.angle_beta   90.00
_cell.angle_gamma   90.00
#
_symmetry.space_group_name_H-M   'P 1'
#
loop_
_entity.id
_entity.type
_entity.pdbx_description
1 polymer ?
#
loop_
_entity_poly.entity_id
_entity_poly.type
_entity_poly.pdbx_seq_one_letter_code
_entity_poly.pdbx_strand_id
1 'polypeptide(L)' 'MPDIKINGETRQVPEALTVAGLIEQLGYAGKRIAVERNGEIVPKSRHATTTLATGDQFEIVVAVGGG' A
#
# COMPACT_ATOMS: atom_id res chain seq x y z
N MET A 1 -14.85 4.97 -6.83
CA MET A 1 -14.22 4.28 -5.67
C MET A 1 -13.59 2.98 -6.17
N PRO A 2 -12.26 2.87 -6.22
CA PRO A 2 -11.58 1.65 -6.65
C PRO A 2 -11.73 0.50 -5.66
N ASP A 3 -11.95 -0.71 -6.18
CA ASP A 3 -11.86 -1.96 -5.42
C ASP A 3 -10.45 -2.53 -5.57
N ILE A 4 -9.72 -2.64 -4.47
CA ILE A 4 -8.37 -3.20 -4.43
C ILE A 4 -8.28 -4.34 -3.43
N LYS A 5 -7.23 -5.15 -3.53
CA LYS A 5 -6.92 -6.20 -2.56
C LYS A 5 -5.70 -5.79 -1.75
N ILE A 6 -5.75 -5.92 -0.44
CA ILE A 6 -4.64 -5.61 0.47
C ILE A 6 -4.42 -6.83 1.36
N ASN A 7 -3.24 -7.45 1.30
CA ASN A 7 -2.87 -8.62 2.12
C ASN A 7 -3.94 -9.73 2.12
N GLY A 8 -4.53 -10.02 0.95
CA GLY A 8 -5.63 -11.00 0.86
C GLY A 8 -7.05 -10.43 0.90
N GLU A 9 -7.26 -9.23 1.47
CA GLU A 9 -8.59 -8.68 1.75
C GLU A 9 -9.02 -7.62 0.74
N THR A 10 -10.23 -7.74 0.19
CA THR A 10 -10.79 -6.75 -0.74
C THR A 10 -11.31 -5.53 0.03
N ARG A 11 -10.91 -4.33 -0.41
CA ARG A 11 -11.32 -3.06 0.18
C ARG A 11 -11.61 -2.00 -0.87
N GLN A 12 -12.64 -1.20 -0.63
CA GLN A 12 -12.89 0.02 -1.40
C GLN A 12 -12.07 1.18 -0.84
N VAL A 13 -11.48 1.97 -1.73
CA VAL A 13 -10.70 3.16 -1.35
C VAL A 13 -11.24 4.43 -2.01
N PRO A 14 -10.92 5.62 -1.47
CA PRO A 14 -11.16 6.88 -2.17
C PRO A 14 -10.49 6.92 -3.54
N GLU A 15 -11.08 7.68 -4.46
CA GLU A 15 -10.43 7.97 -5.74
C GLU A 15 -9.17 8.80 -5.54
N ALA A 16 -8.20 8.63 -6.44
CA ALA A 16 -6.89 9.27 -6.39
C ALA A 16 -6.09 9.00 -5.09
N LEU A 17 -6.46 7.98 -4.29
CA LEU A 17 -5.65 7.57 -3.16
C LEU A 17 -4.27 7.10 -3.65
N THR A 18 -3.22 7.54 -2.98
CA THR A 18 -1.84 7.12 -3.25
C THR A 18 -1.41 6.03 -2.27
N VAL A 19 -0.31 5.35 -2.57
CA VAL A 19 0.28 4.35 -1.66
C VAL A 19 0.60 4.98 -0.30
N ALA A 20 1.12 6.21 -0.27
CA ALA A 20 1.34 6.95 0.98
C ALA A 20 0.04 7.16 1.76
N GLY A 21 -1.03 7.62 1.09
CA GLY A 21 -2.32 7.79 1.74
C GLY A 21 -2.91 6.47 2.26
N LEU A 22 -2.71 5.37 1.54
CA LEU A 22 -3.11 4.04 2.00
C LEU A 22 -2.36 3.64 3.29
N ILE A 23 -1.04 3.84 3.32
CA ILE A 23 -0.19 3.55 4.49
C ILE A 23 -0.66 4.33 5.72
N GLU A 24 -1.02 5.61 5.53
CA GLU A 24 -1.56 6.46 6.59
C GLU A 24 -2.91 5.93 7.10
N GLN A 25 -3.84 5.63 6.19
CA GLN A 25 -5.17 5.09 6.56
C GLN A 25 -5.10 3.74 7.28
N LEU A 26 -4.08 2.93 6.99
CA LEU A 26 -3.84 1.64 7.65
C LEU A 26 -3.06 1.77 8.97
N GLY A 27 -2.66 2.98 9.39
CA GLY A 27 -1.90 3.18 10.62
C GLY A 27 -0.47 2.63 10.55
N TYR A 28 0.12 2.62 9.34
CA TYR A 28 1.49 2.21 9.09
C TYR A 28 2.45 3.39 8.88
N ALA A 29 1.96 4.63 8.97
CA ALA A 29 2.80 5.82 8.92
C ALA A 29 3.97 5.73 9.92
N GLY A 30 5.19 6.05 9.44
CA GLY A 30 6.41 5.99 10.24
C GLY A 30 6.96 4.58 10.53
N LYS A 31 6.23 3.51 10.20
CA LYS A 31 6.73 2.14 10.36
C LYS A 31 7.70 1.77 9.23
N ARG A 32 8.61 0.86 9.53
CA ARG A 32 9.46 0.23 8.52
C ARG A 32 8.65 -0.83 7.80
N ILE A 33 8.20 -0.52 6.59
CA ILE A 33 7.37 -1.41 5.77
C ILE A 33 7.97 -1.59 4.38
N ALA A 34 7.71 -2.74 3.77
CA ALA A 34 7.83 -2.93 2.33
C ALA A 34 6.42 -3.01 1.73
N VAL A 35 6.26 -2.40 0.55
CA VAL A 35 5.00 -2.37 -0.18
C VAL A 35 5.24 -2.93 -1.57
N GLU A 36 4.42 -3.90 -1.93
CA GLU A 36 4.35 -4.50 -3.26
C GLU A 36 3.00 -4.14 -3.90
N ARG A 37 3.00 -3.92 -5.22
CA ARG A 37 1.81 -3.75 -6.05
C ARG A 37 1.91 -4.74 -7.21
N ASN A 38 0.96 -5.66 -7.29
CA ASN A 38 0.84 -6.64 -8.37
C ASN A 38 2.13 -7.47 -8.61
N GLY A 39 2.86 -7.84 -7.56
CA GLY A 39 4.13 -8.56 -7.69
C GLY A 39 5.38 -7.68 -7.74
N GLU A 40 5.23 -6.35 -7.81
CA GLU A 40 6.35 -5.42 -7.94
C GLU A 40 6.50 -4.51 -6.72
N ILE A 41 7.71 -4.41 -6.17
CA ILE A 41 7.99 -3.50 -5.05
C ILE A 41 7.80 -2.05 -5.48
N VAL A 42 7.01 -1.30 -4.72
CA VAL A 42 6.85 0.15 -4.88
C VAL A 42 7.92 0.84 -4.02
N PRO A 43 8.94 1.49 -4.63
CA PRO A 43 9.96 2.20 -3.87
C PRO A 43 9.35 3.30 -3.01
N LYS A 44 9.90 3.51 -1.80
CA LYS A 44 9.40 4.51 -0.85
C LYS A 44 9.28 5.92 -1.45
N SER A 45 10.22 6.30 -2.32
CA SER A 45 10.21 7.59 -3.04
C SER A 45 8.99 7.78 -3.95
N ARG A 46 8.36 6.68 -4.39
CA ARG A 46 7.16 6.70 -5.24
C ARG A 46 5.86 6.57 -4.47
N HIS A 47 5.89 6.35 -3.15
CA HIS A 47 4.66 6.14 -2.36
C HIS A 47 3.69 7.32 -2.48
N ALA A 48 4.21 8.56 -2.50
CA ALA A 48 3.39 9.76 -2.59
C ALA A 48 2.79 10.01 -3.99
N THR A 49 3.33 9.39 -5.04
CA THR A 49 2.93 9.65 -6.44
C THR A 49 2.22 8.46 -7.11
N THR A 50 2.39 7.26 -6.57
CA THR A 50 1.75 6.06 -7.11
C THR A 50 0.30 6.00 -6.64
N THR A 51 -0.63 6.21 -7.56
CA THR A 51 -2.08 6.09 -7.31
C THR A 51 -2.54 4.63 -7.37
N LEU A 52 -3.56 4.33 -6.57
CA LEU A 52 -4.27 3.06 -6.55
C LEU A 52 -5.31 3.02 -7.68
N ALA A 53 -5.46 1.87 -8.31
CA ALA A 53 -6.44 1.61 -9.36
C ALA A 53 -7.22 0.33 -9.07
N THR A 54 -8.45 0.24 -9.59
CA THR A 54 -9.29 -0.95 -9.43
C THR A 54 -8.56 -2.20 -9.93
N GLY A 55 -8.63 -3.28 -9.15
CA GLY A 55 -7.99 -4.55 -9.45
C GLY A 55 -6.54 -4.66 -8.98
N ASP A 56 -5.95 -3.58 -8.45
CA ASP A 56 -4.62 -3.68 -7.84
C ASP A 56 -4.63 -4.62 -6.63
N GLN A 57 -3.56 -5.39 -6.50
CA GLN A 57 -3.25 -6.22 -5.36
C GLN A 57 -2.02 -5.67 -4.66
N PHE A 58 -2.15 -5.36 -3.38
CA PHE A 58 -1.09 -4.83 -2.54
C PHE A 58 -0.72 -5.84 -1.46
N GLU A 59 0.58 -6.08 -1.31
CA GLU A 59 1.15 -6.79 -0.17
C GLU A 59 2.00 -5.81 0.65
N ILE A 60 1.66 -5.68 1.93
CA ILE A 60 2.29 -4.75 2.86
C ILE A 60 2.81 -5.56 4.04
N VAL A 61 4.14 -5.62 4.16
CA VAL A 61 4.83 -6.32 5.25
C VAL A 61 5.53 -5.31 6.14
N VAL A 62 5.39 -5.47 7.45
CA VAL A 62 6.11 -4.67 8.44
C VAL A 62 7.41 -5.38 8.78
N ALA A 63 8.53 -4.68 8.63
CA ALA A 63 9.83 -5.21 9.05
C ALA A 63 9.84 -5.34 10.58
N VAL A 64 9.86 -6.58 11.07
CA VAL A 64 10.22 -6.89 12.45
C VAL A 64 11.74 -6.75 12.57
N GLY A 65 12.20 -5.86 13.44
CA GLY A 65 13.64 -5.65 13.65
C GLY A 65 14.25 -6.90 14.30
N GLY A 66 15.05 -7.64 13.56
CA GLY A 66 16.02 -8.57 14.15
C GLY A 66 17.22 -7.77 14.64
N GLY A 67 17.58 -7.98 15.92
CA GLY A 67 18.89 -7.61 16.44
C GLY A 67 19.95 -8.59 15.98
#